data_AF-A0A956HMH0-F1
#
_entry.id   AF-A0A956HMH0-F1
#
_cell.length_a   1.000
_cell.length_b   1.000
_cell.length_c   1.000
_cell.angle_alpha   90.00
_cell.angle_beta   90.00
_cell.angle_gamma   90.00
#
_symmetry.space_group_name_H-M   'P 1'
#
loop_
_entity.id
_entity.type
_entity.pdbx_description
1 polymer ?
#
loop_
_entity_poly.entity_id
_entity_poly.type
_entity_poly.pdbx_seq_one_letter_code
_entity_poly.pdbx_strand_id
1 'polypeptide(L)'
;MPEKSPEQRVSDGTAWSEFCDTLKMAGQTVLRASTPDDPLTRAEGYRYLSRLTRTALEAFIERADPRAPVLHRPVHETVKMGSDNPDIYYEFATLDGQYEYRLRGTRGTVHHLVFGTYVGTYGMGGRAGQTGHLEGADLEVADDGSFTVSLSRARRPGNWLPMQEDSSSLIVRQMFLDRHSERRAELTLERVGGDGLPTPLTPAGFESALGVASRFVLGCSAMFANWVEGFMRHANELPQFDPAVSLAAHGDPNIVYYHSYWRLAPDEALVIEVTPPPCDTWNFQLNNHWMESLDYRYYKIWVNKG
;
A
#
# COMPACT_ATOMS: atom_id res chain seq x y z
N MET A 1 -7.94 21.91 -32.65
CA MET A 1 -8.66 20.67 -33.02
C MET A 1 -9.73 20.43 -31.97
N PRO A 2 -10.91 19.90 -32.33
CA PRO A 2 -11.90 19.50 -31.32
C PRO A 2 -11.33 18.42 -30.41
N GLU A 3 -11.73 18.44 -29.14
CA GLU A 3 -11.36 17.44 -28.14
C GLU A 3 -11.96 16.08 -28.54
N LYS A 4 -11.14 15.03 -28.59
CA LYS A 4 -11.59 13.68 -28.95
C LYS A 4 -12.40 13.09 -27.79
N SER A 5 -13.46 12.33 -28.09
CA SER A 5 -14.19 11.58 -27.04
C SER A 5 -13.34 10.43 -26.48
N PRO A 6 -13.67 9.91 -25.28
CA PRO A 6 -12.97 8.75 -24.73
C PRO A 6 -12.97 7.52 -25.64
N GLU A 7 -14.07 7.26 -26.33
CA GLU A 7 -14.20 6.18 -27.30
C GLU A 7 -13.19 6.34 -28.45
N GLN A 8 -13.06 7.56 -28.97
CA GLN A 8 -12.11 7.87 -30.04
C GLN A 8 -10.67 7.71 -29.55
N ARG A 9 -10.37 8.23 -28.34
CA ARG A 9 -9.01 8.20 -27.75
C ARG A 9 -8.56 6.79 -27.39
N VAL A 10 -9.46 5.92 -26.98
CA VAL A 10 -9.17 4.49 -26.81
C VAL A 10 -9.00 3.80 -28.16
N SER A 11 -9.90 4.06 -29.11
CA SER A 11 -9.90 3.36 -30.41
C SER A 11 -8.69 3.68 -31.29
N ASP A 12 -8.19 4.92 -31.23
CA ASP A 12 -7.03 5.36 -32.01
C ASP A 12 -5.69 5.25 -31.26
N GLY A 13 -5.72 4.74 -30.02
CA GLY A 13 -4.53 4.51 -29.20
C GLY A 13 -3.96 5.75 -28.50
N THR A 14 -4.63 6.92 -28.57
CA THR A 14 -4.21 8.13 -27.87
C THR A 14 -4.10 7.90 -26.35
N ALA A 15 -5.12 7.31 -25.73
CA ALA A 15 -5.15 7.05 -24.28
C ALA A 15 -4.02 6.12 -23.81
N TRP A 16 -3.73 5.08 -24.61
CA TRP A 16 -2.62 4.15 -24.34
C TRP A 16 -1.25 4.83 -24.49
N SER A 17 -1.10 5.68 -25.51
CA SER A 17 0.15 6.42 -25.75
C SER A 17 0.45 7.37 -24.59
N GLU A 18 -0.55 8.12 -24.11
CA GLU A 18 -0.41 9.03 -22.98
C GLU A 18 -0.10 8.30 -21.65
N PHE A 19 -0.72 7.13 -21.43
CA PHE A 19 -0.35 6.23 -20.33
C PHE A 19 1.15 5.89 -20.38
N CYS A 20 1.65 5.43 -21.54
CA CYS A 20 3.04 5.07 -21.73
C CYS A 20 3.99 6.27 -21.59
N ASP A 21 3.61 7.43 -22.10
CA ASP A 21 4.41 8.66 -21.97
C ASP A 21 4.54 9.10 -20.51
N THR A 22 3.47 8.94 -19.72
CA THR A 22 3.52 9.21 -18.28
C THR A 22 4.43 8.20 -17.55
N LEU A 23 4.41 6.91 -17.94
CA LEU A 23 5.37 5.93 -17.40
C LEU A 23 6.82 6.28 -17.79
N LYS A 24 7.05 6.73 -19.01
CA LYS A 24 8.36 7.24 -19.48
C LYS A 24 8.82 8.44 -18.63
N MET A 25 7.90 9.34 -18.28
CA MET A 25 8.18 10.46 -17.37
C MET A 25 8.53 9.97 -15.96
N ALA A 26 7.86 8.95 -15.43
CA ALA A 26 8.22 8.36 -14.14
C ALA A 26 9.67 7.81 -14.13
N GLY A 27 10.16 7.36 -15.29
CA GLY A 27 11.57 7.00 -15.51
C GLY A 27 12.57 8.10 -15.14
N GLN A 28 12.17 9.38 -15.18
CA GLN A 28 13.02 10.50 -14.79
C GLN A 28 13.27 10.54 -13.27
N THR A 29 12.41 9.92 -12.45
CA THR A 29 12.67 9.76 -11.02
C THR A 29 13.94 8.95 -10.77
N VAL A 30 14.19 7.92 -11.59
CA VAL A 30 15.43 7.11 -11.53
C VAL A 30 16.65 7.91 -11.96
N LEU A 31 16.44 9.01 -12.70
CA LEU A 31 17.48 9.86 -13.26
C LEU A 31 17.75 11.14 -12.47
N ARG A 32 17.14 11.32 -11.29
CA ARG A 32 17.39 12.49 -10.45
C ARG A 32 18.86 12.60 -10.08
N ALA A 33 19.30 13.85 -9.89
CA ALA A 33 20.67 14.16 -9.47
C ALA A 33 21.00 13.63 -8.06
N SER A 34 19.98 13.47 -7.21
CA SER A 34 20.05 12.93 -5.86
C SER A 34 20.19 11.41 -5.80
N THR A 35 19.76 10.70 -6.85
CA THR A 35 19.83 9.24 -6.90
C THR A 35 21.28 8.79 -7.14
N PRO A 36 21.81 7.81 -6.38
CA PRO A 36 23.10 7.20 -6.66
C PRO A 36 23.20 6.74 -8.12
N ASP A 37 24.33 7.04 -8.78
CA ASP A 37 24.58 6.72 -10.18
C ASP A 37 25.13 5.31 -10.40
N ASP A 38 25.25 4.51 -9.33
CA ASP A 38 25.72 3.14 -9.44
C ASP A 38 24.71 2.27 -10.24
N PRO A 39 25.21 1.34 -11.08
CA PRO A 39 24.36 0.56 -11.97
C PRO A 39 23.29 -0.27 -11.26
N LEU A 40 23.57 -0.74 -10.04
CA LEU A 40 22.63 -1.58 -9.29
C LEU A 40 21.43 -0.74 -8.84
N THR A 41 21.66 0.40 -8.17
CA THR A 41 20.59 1.30 -7.73
C THR A 41 19.72 1.74 -8.90
N ARG A 42 20.32 2.07 -10.05
CA ARG A 42 19.57 2.48 -11.25
C ARG A 42 18.74 1.34 -11.83
N ALA A 43 19.30 0.13 -11.94
CA ALA A 43 18.56 -1.04 -12.40
C ALA A 43 17.41 -1.39 -11.45
N GLU A 44 17.63 -1.32 -10.14
CA GLU A 44 16.57 -1.49 -9.15
C GLU A 44 15.47 -0.44 -9.27
N GLY A 45 15.82 0.80 -9.64
CA GLY A 45 14.84 1.88 -9.83
C GLY A 45 13.91 1.63 -11.00
N TYR A 46 14.43 1.18 -12.14
CA TYR A 46 13.57 0.80 -13.27
C TYR A 46 12.73 -0.44 -12.95
N ARG A 47 13.29 -1.41 -12.21
CA ARG A 47 12.53 -2.56 -11.71
C ARG A 47 11.41 -2.11 -10.77
N TYR A 48 11.68 -1.18 -9.86
CA TYR A 48 10.71 -0.57 -8.96
C TYR A 48 9.56 0.10 -9.73
N LEU A 49 9.85 0.89 -10.77
CA LEU A 49 8.80 1.47 -11.61
C LEU A 49 7.92 0.39 -12.26
N SER A 50 8.50 -0.71 -12.76
CA SER A 50 7.70 -1.82 -13.29
C SER A 50 6.81 -2.49 -12.24
N ARG A 51 7.26 -2.55 -10.98
CA ARG A 51 6.49 -3.07 -9.85
C ARG A 51 5.32 -2.14 -9.52
N LEU A 52 5.57 -0.83 -9.48
CA LEU A 52 4.52 0.18 -9.33
C LEU A 52 3.49 0.09 -10.45
N THR A 53 3.93 -0.11 -11.70
CA THR A 53 3.01 -0.30 -12.82
C THR A 53 2.12 -1.52 -12.63
N ARG A 54 2.68 -2.65 -12.18
CA ARG A 54 1.87 -3.86 -11.88
C ARG A 54 0.78 -3.60 -10.84
N THR A 55 1.13 -3.01 -9.69
CA THR A 55 0.10 -2.70 -8.68
C THR A 55 -0.90 -1.67 -9.18
N ALA A 56 -0.50 -0.72 -10.03
CA ALA A 56 -1.41 0.31 -10.54
C ALA A 56 -2.45 -0.30 -11.48
N LEU A 57 -2.03 -1.21 -12.36
CA LEU A 57 -2.94 -1.93 -13.25
C LEU A 57 -3.91 -2.80 -12.44
N GLU A 58 -3.42 -3.52 -11.43
CA GLU A 58 -4.29 -4.32 -10.56
C GLU A 58 -5.30 -3.46 -9.78
N ALA A 59 -4.85 -2.37 -9.16
CA ALA A 59 -5.68 -1.54 -8.28
C ALA A 59 -6.68 -0.66 -9.04
N PHE A 60 -6.28 -0.07 -10.18
CA PHE A 60 -7.07 0.95 -10.86
C PHE A 60 -7.77 0.47 -12.13
N ILE A 61 -7.41 -0.72 -12.66
CA ILE A 61 -8.08 -1.31 -13.82
C ILE A 61 -8.80 -2.60 -13.41
N GLU A 62 -8.07 -3.59 -12.92
CA GLU A 62 -8.61 -4.95 -12.74
C GLU A 62 -9.52 -5.09 -11.50
N ARG A 63 -9.22 -4.33 -10.43
CA ARG A 63 -9.88 -4.46 -9.11
C ARG A 63 -10.41 -3.13 -8.58
N ALA A 64 -10.76 -2.24 -9.50
CA ALA A 64 -11.17 -0.87 -9.22
C ALA A 64 -12.67 -0.69 -9.03
N ASP A 65 -13.50 -1.71 -9.26
CA ASP A 65 -14.95 -1.56 -9.17
C ASP A 65 -15.46 -1.75 -7.72
N PRO A 66 -15.92 -0.68 -7.05
CA PRO A 66 -16.47 -0.78 -5.70
C PRO A 66 -17.80 -1.54 -5.63
N ARG A 67 -18.44 -1.88 -6.76
CA ARG A 67 -19.67 -2.68 -6.80
C ARG A 67 -19.41 -4.18 -6.69
N ALA A 68 -18.23 -4.62 -7.13
CA ALA A 68 -17.73 -5.99 -7.03
C ALA A 68 -16.30 -5.98 -6.46
N PRO A 69 -16.14 -5.59 -5.18
CA PRO A 69 -14.83 -5.36 -4.59
C PRO A 69 -14.05 -6.68 -4.46
N VAL A 70 -12.74 -6.63 -4.69
CA VAL A 70 -11.87 -7.81 -4.60
C VAL A 70 -10.65 -7.50 -3.73
N LEU A 71 -10.50 -8.27 -2.65
CA LEU A 71 -9.29 -8.27 -1.83
C LEU A 71 -8.11 -8.80 -2.65
N HIS A 72 -7.01 -8.07 -2.64
CA HIS A 72 -5.76 -8.48 -3.29
C HIS A 72 -4.56 -7.90 -2.54
N ARG A 73 -3.35 -8.35 -2.89
CA ARG A 73 -2.11 -7.88 -2.26
C ARG A 73 -1.41 -6.83 -3.15
N PRO A 74 -1.49 -5.53 -2.84
CA PRO A 74 -0.77 -4.51 -3.60
C PRO A 74 0.73 -4.46 -3.24
N VAL A 75 1.09 -5.00 -2.07
CA VAL A 75 2.46 -5.03 -1.54
C VAL A 75 2.78 -6.44 -1.08
N HIS A 76 3.83 -7.01 -1.65
CA HIS A 76 4.26 -8.38 -1.42
C HIS A 76 5.72 -8.58 -1.91
N GLU A 77 6.15 -9.83 -2.02
CA GLU A 77 7.56 -10.21 -2.20
C GLU A 77 8.18 -9.66 -3.49
N THR A 78 7.37 -9.34 -4.50
CA THR A 78 7.84 -8.84 -5.80
C THR A 78 7.22 -7.50 -6.20
N VAL A 79 6.42 -6.88 -5.35
CA VAL A 79 5.89 -5.51 -5.52
C VAL A 79 6.00 -4.81 -4.17
N LYS A 80 6.85 -3.79 -4.11
CA LYS A 80 7.29 -3.16 -2.87
C LYS A 80 7.21 -1.65 -3.01
N MET A 81 6.81 -0.96 -1.95
CA MET A 81 6.73 0.50 -1.93
C MET A 81 6.71 1.00 -0.50
N GLY A 82 7.35 2.15 -0.24
CA GLY A 82 7.17 2.90 1.00
C GLY A 82 7.64 2.22 2.27
N SER A 83 8.77 1.51 2.23
CA SER A 83 9.28 0.68 3.32
C SER A 83 8.28 -0.41 3.71
N ASP A 84 7.89 -1.22 2.71
CA ASP A 84 6.99 -2.37 2.92
C ASP A 84 7.50 -3.26 4.05
N ASN A 85 6.63 -3.55 5.02
CA ASN A 85 7.01 -4.34 6.19
C ASN A 85 7.04 -5.84 5.82
N PRO A 86 8.20 -6.53 5.90
CA PRO A 86 8.32 -7.96 5.59
C PRO A 86 7.47 -8.87 6.48
N ASP A 87 7.06 -8.39 7.65
CA ASP A 87 6.21 -9.12 8.59
C ASP A 87 4.72 -8.98 8.27
N ILE A 88 4.33 -8.06 7.38
CA ILE A 88 2.91 -7.76 7.11
C ILE A 88 2.44 -8.41 5.81
N TYR A 89 1.34 -9.14 5.89
CA TYR A 89 0.52 -9.51 4.74
C TYR A 89 -0.52 -8.42 4.51
N TYR A 90 -0.29 -7.59 3.50
CA TYR A 90 -1.18 -6.49 3.13
C TYR A 90 -2.27 -6.96 2.18
N GLU A 91 -3.52 -6.66 2.52
CA GLU A 91 -4.64 -6.79 1.60
C GLU A 91 -5.29 -5.43 1.36
N PHE A 92 -5.81 -5.23 0.16
CA PHE A 92 -6.45 -4.01 -0.29
C PHE A 92 -7.71 -4.33 -1.08
N ALA A 93 -8.74 -3.52 -0.94
CA ALA A 93 -9.87 -3.49 -1.87
C ALA A 93 -10.38 -2.07 -2.08
N THR A 94 -10.86 -1.80 -3.29
CA THR A 94 -11.54 -0.55 -3.63
C THR A 94 -12.93 -0.52 -3.00
N LEU A 95 -13.28 0.61 -2.38
CA LEU A 95 -14.59 0.87 -1.78
C LEU A 95 -15.18 2.16 -2.34
N ASP A 96 -16.47 2.37 -2.09
CA ASP A 96 -17.17 3.64 -2.26
C ASP A 96 -17.95 3.94 -0.98
N GLY A 97 -17.74 5.13 -0.41
CA GLY A 97 -18.41 5.64 0.79
C GLY A 97 -19.94 5.64 0.73
N GLN A 98 -20.52 5.58 -0.47
CA GLN A 98 -21.97 5.49 -0.68
C GLN A 98 -22.53 4.07 -0.54
N TYR A 99 -21.68 3.05 -0.54
CA TYR A 99 -22.11 1.66 -0.39
C TYR A 99 -21.85 1.14 1.03
N GLU A 100 -22.53 0.04 1.35
CA GLU A 100 -22.24 -0.77 2.53
C GLU A 100 -21.60 -2.08 2.09
N TYR A 101 -20.65 -2.57 2.88
CA TYR A 101 -19.93 -3.80 2.59
C TYR A 101 -19.99 -4.75 3.78
N ARG A 102 -19.77 -6.02 3.47
CA ARG A 102 -19.63 -7.08 4.46
C ARG A 102 -18.32 -7.81 4.24
N LEU A 103 -17.49 -7.81 5.26
CA LEU A 103 -16.27 -8.61 5.32
C LEU A 103 -16.56 -9.86 6.17
N ARG A 104 -16.32 -11.05 5.63
CA ARG A 104 -16.47 -12.32 6.35
C ARG A 104 -15.16 -13.07 6.34
N GLY A 105 -14.87 -13.81 7.40
CA GLY A 105 -13.65 -14.58 7.46
C GLY A 105 -13.49 -15.44 8.69
N THR A 106 -12.33 -16.07 8.79
CA THR A 106 -11.84 -16.75 9.99
C THR A 106 -10.68 -15.97 10.59
N ARG A 107 -10.59 -15.88 11.93
CA ARG A 107 -9.60 -15.03 12.62
C ARG A 107 -8.15 -15.50 12.43
N GLY A 108 -7.93 -16.79 12.18
CA GLY A 108 -6.60 -17.38 12.16
C GLY A 108 -5.88 -17.23 13.51
N THR A 109 -4.55 -17.20 13.49
CA THR A 109 -3.71 -17.03 14.68
C THR A 109 -2.65 -15.95 14.52
N VAL A 110 -2.70 -15.17 13.44
CA VAL A 110 -1.78 -14.05 13.20
C VAL A 110 -1.81 -13.06 14.37
N HIS A 111 -0.61 -12.66 14.83
CA HIS A 111 -0.41 -11.85 16.02
C HIS A 111 -1.26 -10.59 16.02
N HIS A 112 -1.09 -9.73 15.00
CA HIS A 112 -1.91 -8.53 14.82
C HIS A 112 -2.67 -8.57 13.51
N LEU A 113 -3.93 -8.14 13.60
CA LEU A 113 -4.85 -8.01 12.49
C LEU A 113 -5.49 -6.65 12.61
N VAL A 114 -5.30 -5.78 11.63
CA VAL A 114 -5.83 -4.41 11.65
C VAL A 114 -6.63 -4.18 10.38
N PHE A 115 -7.83 -3.63 10.52
CA PHE A 115 -8.65 -3.18 9.41
C PHE A 115 -8.73 -1.65 9.42
N GLY A 116 -8.51 -1.02 8.28
CA GLY A 116 -8.70 0.43 8.15
C GLY A 116 -9.36 0.77 6.83
N THR A 117 -10.26 1.76 6.88
CA THR A 117 -10.75 2.41 5.66
C THR A 117 -10.00 3.70 5.44
N TYR A 118 -9.76 4.06 4.18
CA TYR A 118 -8.93 5.20 3.82
C TYR A 118 -9.55 5.98 2.67
N VAL A 119 -9.16 7.26 2.59
CA VAL A 119 -9.32 8.13 1.42
C VAL A 119 -7.94 8.46 0.84
N GLY A 120 -7.90 8.68 -0.47
CA GLY A 120 -6.70 9.10 -1.19
C GLY A 120 -5.76 7.94 -1.54
N THR A 121 -4.67 8.26 -2.22
CA THR A 121 -3.66 7.30 -2.70
C THR A 121 -2.30 8.00 -2.82
N TYR A 122 -1.21 7.25 -2.65
CA TYR A 122 0.15 7.77 -2.74
C TYR A 122 0.41 8.67 -3.95
N GLY A 123 0.95 9.85 -3.69
CA GLY A 123 1.44 10.77 -4.73
C GLY A 123 0.37 11.40 -5.62
N MET A 124 -0.92 11.21 -5.35
CA MET A 124 -2.02 11.75 -6.16
C MET A 124 -2.50 13.14 -5.73
N GLY A 125 -2.01 13.66 -4.60
CA GLY A 125 -2.49 14.90 -3.99
C GLY A 125 -3.92 14.79 -3.42
N GLY A 126 -4.45 15.90 -2.89
CA GLY A 126 -5.79 15.94 -2.29
C GLY A 126 -5.87 15.40 -0.87
N ARG A 127 -7.09 15.14 -0.39
CA ARG A 127 -7.33 14.55 0.94
C ARG A 127 -6.81 13.12 0.95
N ALA A 128 -5.95 12.80 1.91
CA ALA A 128 -5.50 11.45 2.19
C ALA A 128 -5.54 11.19 3.69
N GLY A 129 -5.82 9.94 4.08
CA GLY A 129 -5.78 9.53 5.47
C GLY A 129 -6.80 8.45 5.81
N GLN A 130 -6.74 8.00 7.06
CA GLN A 130 -7.65 7.00 7.60
C GLN A 130 -9.03 7.61 7.86
N THR A 131 -10.08 6.89 7.47
CA THR A 131 -11.49 7.28 7.67
C THR A 131 -12.21 6.40 8.68
N GLY A 132 -11.64 5.24 9.01
CA GLY A 132 -12.16 4.27 9.96
C GLY A 132 -11.09 3.24 10.33
N HIS A 133 -11.22 2.65 11.51
CA HIS A 133 -10.25 1.73 12.08
C HIS A 133 -10.96 0.70 12.95
N LEU A 134 -10.47 -0.54 12.94
CA LEU A 134 -10.92 -1.63 13.78
C LEU A 134 -9.72 -2.56 14.07
N GLU A 135 -9.45 -2.76 15.35
CA GLU A 135 -8.43 -3.70 15.80
C GLU A 135 -8.98 -5.13 15.83
N GLY A 136 -8.16 -6.08 15.39
CA GLY A 136 -8.50 -7.50 15.37
C GLY A 136 -8.62 -8.12 16.75
N ALA A 137 -8.09 -7.46 17.79
CA ALA A 137 -8.26 -7.80 19.20
C ALA A 137 -9.67 -7.45 19.72
N ASP A 138 -10.34 -6.48 19.10
CA ASP A 138 -11.68 -6.02 19.46
C ASP A 138 -12.79 -6.80 18.73
N LEU A 139 -12.43 -7.77 17.89
CA LEU A 139 -13.40 -8.57 17.16
C LEU A 139 -14.18 -9.51 18.09
N GLU A 140 -15.50 -9.46 17.97
CA GLU A 140 -16.39 -10.54 18.37
C GLU A 140 -16.21 -11.70 17.37
N VAL A 141 -15.56 -12.77 17.83
CA VAL A 141 -15.28 -13.99 17.06
C VAL A 141 -16.13 -15.13 17.61
N ALA A 142 -16.80 -15.87 16.73
CA ALA A 142 -17.58 -17.05 17.12
C ALA A 142 -16.68 -18.23 17.53
N ASP A 143 -17.27 -19.23 18.20
CA ASP A 143 -16.54 -20.42 18.70
C ASP A 143 -15.80 -21.20 17.61
N ASP A 144 -16.31 -21.15 16.37
CA ASP A 144 -15.69 -21.79 15.20
C ASP A 144 -14.55 -20.95 14.57
N GLY A 145 -14.23 -19.80 15.18
CA GLY A 145 -13.22 -18.86 14.71
C GLY A 145 -13.70 -17.91 13.61
N SER A 146 -14.97 -17.99 13.20
CA SER A 146 -15.54 -17.11 12.18
C SER A 146 -15.94 -15.74 12.75
N PHE A 147 -15.93 -14.72 11.88
CA PHE A 147 -16.44 -13.40 12.20
C PHE A 147 -17.03 -12.72 10.96
N THR A 148 -17.83 -11.69 11.20
CA THR A 148 -18.36 -10.81 10.15
C THR A 148 -18.20 -9.37 10.60
N VAL A 149 -17.68 -8.50 9.73
CA VAL A 149 -17.56 -7.05 9.95
C VAL A 149 -18.46 -6.31 8.96
N SER A 150 -19.26 -5.38 9.47
CA SER A 150 -20.00 -4.44 8.62
C SER A 150 -19.14 -3.21 8.35
N LEU A 151 -18.99 -2.82 7.09
CA LEU A 151 -18.32 -1.57 6.70
C LEU A 151 -19.40 -0.61 6.18
N SER A 152 -19.60 0.50 6.89
CA SER A 152 -20.67 1.45 6.56
C SER A 152 -20.49 2.80 7.25
N ARG A 153 -21.12 3.85 6.70
CA ARG A 153 -21.21 5.17 7.34
C ARG A 153 -22.04 5.13 8.62
N ALA A 154 -23.21 4.49 8.55
CA ALA A 154 -24.08 4.32 9.71
C ALA A 154 -23.52 3.23 10.65
N ARG A 155 -23.55 3.48 11.95
CA ARG A 155 -23.15 2.50 12.97
C ARG A 155 -23.99 1.23 12.84
N ARG A 156 -23.34 0.07 12.86
CA ARG A 156 -23.97 -1.25 12.95
C ARG A 156 -23.61 -1.92 14.29
N PRO A 157 -24.47 -2.83 14.81
CA PRO A 157 -24.15 -3.65 15.97
C PRO A 157 -23.06 -4.69 15.65
N GLY A 158 -22.39 -5.20 16.70
CA GLY A 158 -21.27 -6.13 16.58
C GLY A 158 -20.03 -5.48 15.96
N ASN A 159 -19.22 -6.29 15.25
CA ASN A 159 -18.04 -5.80 14.55
C ASN A 159 -18.43 -4.81 13.45
N TRP A 160 -17.98 -3.57 13.59
CA TRP A 160 -18.25 -2.50 12.64
C TRP A 160 -16.97 -1.70 12.39
N LEU A 161 -16.62 -1.58 11.11
CA LEU A 161 -15.54 -0.73 10.64
C LEU A 161 -16.18 0.54 10.03
N PRO A 162 -15.95 1.73 10.64
CA PRO A 162 -16.55 2.97 10.17
C PRO A 162 -16.14 3.29 8.73
N MET A 163 -17.02 3.93 7.97
CA MET A 163 -16.69 4.59 6.71
C MET A 163 -17.14 6.05 6.73
N GLN A 164 -16.51 6.86 5.90
CA GLN A 164 -16.92 8.24 5.61
C GLN A 164 -17.39 8.33 4.15
N GLU A 165 -18.00 9.46 3.80
CA GLU A 165 -18.57 9.70 2.47
C GLU A 165 -17.57 9.52 1.33
N ASP A 166 -16.31 9.84 1.59
CA ASP A 166 -15.20 9.78 0.63
C ASP A 166 -14.22 8.63 0.93
N SER A 167 -14.62 7.65 1.75
CA SER A 167 -13.84 6.42 1.89
C SER A 167 -13.77 5.70 0.55
N SER A 168 -12.56 5.39 0.10
CA SER A 168 -12.30 4.83 -1.23
C SER A 168 -11.59 3.48 -1.19
N SER A 169 -11.13 3.03 -0.02
CA SER A 169 -10.41 1.77 0.09
C SER A 169 -10.50 1.13 1.47
N LEU A 170 -10.36 -0.19 1.49
CA LEU A 170 -10.06 -1.02 2.66
C LEU A 170 -8.59 -1.42 2.58
N ILE A 171 -7.85 -1.26 3.68
CA ILE A 171 -6.54 -1.86 3.88
C ILE A 171 -6.62 -2.79 5.09
N VAL A 172 -6.21 -4.04 4.91
CA VAL A 172 -6.05 -5.00 6.00
C VAL A 172 -4.56 -5.31 6.18
N ARG A 173 -4.07 -5.20 7.40
CA ARG A 173 -2.70 -5.54 7.77
C ARG A 173 -2.74 -6.75 8.67
N GLN A 174 -2.15 -7.85 8.21
CA GLN A 174 -1.95 -9.04 9.03
C GLN A 174 -0.47 -9.18 9.34
N MET A 175 -0.07 -8.77 10.53
CA MET A 175 1.33 -8.72 10.94
C MET A 175 1.69 -9.96 11.74
N PHE A 176 2.68 -10.68 11.24
CA PHE A 176 3.21 -11.89 11.83
C PHE A 176 4.32 -11.55 12.81
N LEU A 177 4.34 -12.25 13.94
CA LEU A 177 5.52 -12.31 14.79
C LEU A 177 6.44 -13.46 14.33
N ASP A 178 5.83 -14.62 14.03
CA ASP A 178 6.49 -15.78 13.44
C ASP A 178 5.61 -16.38 12.33
N ARG A 179 5.98 -16.10 11.08
CA ARG A 179 5.25 -16.55 9.89
C ARG A 179 5.19 -18.08 9.75
N HIS A 180 6.05 -18.83 10.43
CA HIS A 180 6.07 -20.30 10.35
C HIS A 180 5.07 -20.99 11.27
N SER A 181 4.73 -20.38 12.42
CA SER A 181 3.80 -20.96 13.40
C SER A 181 2.40 -20.33 13.37
N GLU A 182 2.26 -19.19 12.72
CA GLU A 182 1.00 -18.44 12.67
C GLU A 182 0.21 -18.67 11.36
N ARG A 183 -1.12 -18.56 11.47
CA ARG A 183 -2.05 -18.65 10.34
C ARG A 183 -2.72 -17.30 10.14
N ARG A 184 -2.69 -16.78 8.91
CA ARG A 184 -3.44 -15.57 8.55
C ARG A 184 -4.94 -15.74 8.78
N ALA A 185 -5.63 -14.64 8.98
CA ALA A 185 -7.06 -14.56 8.73
C ALA A 185 -7.34 -14.78 7.23
N GLU A 186 -8.42 -15.49 6.93
CA GLU A 186 -8.92 -15.68 5.58
C GLU A 186 -10.17 -14.83 5.39
N LEU A 187 -10.17 -13.94 4.41
CA LEU A 187 -11.15 -12.87 4.28
C LEU A 187 -11.83 -12.89 2.92
N THR A 188 -13.11 -12.52 2.92
CA THR A 188 -13.92 -12.30 1.73
C THR A 188 -14.70 -11.01 1.92
N LEU A 189 -14.82 -10.22 0.86
CA LEU A 189 -15.50 -8.92 0.87
C LEU A 189 -16.60 -8.91 -0.18
N GLU A 190 -17.79 -8.46 0.20
CA GLU A 190 -18.93 -8.29 -0.70
C GLU A 190 -19.61 -6.93 -0.47
N ARG A 191 -20.20 -6.37 -1.53
CA ARG A 191 -21.11 -5.22 -1.41
C ARG A 191 -22.49 -5.69 -0.97
N VAL A 192 -23.04 -5.10 0.08
CA VAL A 192 -24.38 -5.42 0.58
C VAL A 192 -25.43 -4.95 -0.43
N GLY A 193 -26.34 -5.86 -0.81
CA GLY A 193 -27.39 -5.58 -1.78
C GLY A 193 -26.90 -5.48 -3.24
N GLY A 194 -25.64 -5.83 -3.52
CA GLY A 194 -25.13 -6.00 -4.87
C GLY A 194 -25.50 -7.36 -5.49
N ASP A 195 -25.40 -7.45 -6.81
CA ASP A 195 -25.49 -8.69 -7.58
C ASP A 195 -24.15 -9.46 -7.64
N GLY A 196 -23.09 -8.89 -7.07
CA GLY A 196 -21.73 -9.46 -7.06
C GLY A 196 -21.04 -9.41 -8.43
N LEU A 197 -21.63 -8.74 -9.42
CA LEU A 197 -21.08 -8.66 -10.78
C LEU A 197 -20.31 -7.36 -10.98
N PRO A 198 -19.14 -7.41 -11.64
CA PRO A 198 -18.43 -6.20 -12.01
C PRO A 198 -19.21 -5.43 -13.08
N THR A 199 -19.04 -4.11 -13.05
CA THR A 199 -19.52 -3.20 -14.07
C THR A 199 -18.81 -3.50 -15.39
N PRO A 200 -19.54 -3.62 -16.51
CA PRO A 200 -18.90 -3.84 -17.81
C PRO A 200 -17.90 -2.73 -18.14
N LEU A 201 -16.77 -3.12 -18.73
CA LEU A 201 -15.75 -2.18 -19.17
C LEU A 201 -16.34 -1.22 -20.22
N THR A 202 -16.11 0.07 -20.03
CA THR A 202 -16.44 1.11 -21.01
C THR A 202 -15.18 1.83 -21.45
N PRO A 203 -15.12 2.40 -22.68
CA PRO A 203 -13.97 3.17 -23.12
C PRO A 203 -13.65 4.35 -22.18
N ALA A 204 -14.66 5.07 -21.71
CA ALA A 204 -14.49 6.16 -20.75
C ALA A 204 -13.93 5.69 -19.40
N GLY A 205 -14.43 4.56 -18.86
CA GLY A 205 -13.90 3.96 -17.64
C GLY A 205 -12.45 3.52 -17.81
N PHE A 206 -12.12 2.87 -18.93
CA PHE A 206 -10.77 2.40 -19.23
C PHE A 206 -9.77 3.54 -19.40
N GLU A 207 -10.12 4.60 -20.13
CA GLU A 207 -9.27 5.78 -20.26
C GLU A 207 -8.99 6.43 -18.89
N SER A 208 -10.03 6.63 -18.08
CA SER A 208 -9.89 7.20 -16.74
C SER A 208 -8.96 6.34 -15.88
N ALA A 209 -9.15 5.02 -15.92
CA ALA A 209 -8.35 4.04 -15.19
C ALA A 209 -6.87 4.06 -15.60
N LEU A 210 -6.56 4.12 -16.91
CA LEU A 210 -5.20 4.31 -17.41
C LEU A 210 -4.58 5.62 -16.87
N GLY A 211 -5.35 6.71 -16.91
CA GLY A 211 -4.89 8.00 -16.39
C GLY A 211 -4.58 7.97 -14.90
N VAL A 212 -5.40 7.31 -14.08
CA VAL A 212 -5.14 7.15 -12.65
C VAL A 212 -3.93 6.25 -12.42
N ALA A 213 -3.83 5.12 -13.13
CA ALA A 213 -2.73 4.17 -12.98
C ALA A 213 -1.37 4.80 -13.32
N SER A 214 -1.25 5.56 -14.42
CA SER A 214 0.02 6.19 -14.76
C SER A 214 0.42 7.32 -13.80
N ARG A 215 -0.56 8.12 -13.35
CA ARG A 215 -0.33 9.16 -12.33
C ARG A 215 0.10 8.56 -11.00
N PHE A 216 -0.44 7.41 -10.61
CA PHE A 216 0.01 6.69 -9.41
C PHE A 216 1.49 6.32 -9.52
N VAL A 217 1.94 5.73 -10.64
CA VAL A 217 3.35 5.34 -10.82
C VAL A 217 4.27 6.56 -10.72
N LEU A 218 3.91 7.65 -11.40
CA LEU A 218 4.69 8.90 -11.37
C LEU A 218 4.69 9.52 -9.97
N GLY A 219 3.52 9.70 -9.36
CA GLY A 219 3.36 10.34 -8.07
C GLY A 219 3.99 9.56 -6.93
N CYS A 220 3.73 8.24 -6.86
CA CYS A 220 4.26 7.35 -5.83
C CYS A 220 5.80 7.30 -5.87
N SER A 221 6.39 7.12 -7.05
CA SER A 221 7.85 7.12 -7.20
C SER A 221 8.46 8.48 -6.82
N ALA A 222 7.86 9.60 -7.26
CA ALA A 222 8.34 10.93 -6.93
C ALA A 222 8.25 11.24 -5.42
N MET A 223 7.17 10.82 -4.77
CA MET A 223 6.96 11.02 -3.33
C MET A 223 8.05 10.32 -2.50
N PHE A 224 8.30 9.03 -2.74
CA PHE A 224 9.31 8.29 -1.98
C PHE A 224 10.74 8.72 -2.33
N ALA A 225 11.02 9.12 -3.57
CA ALA A 225 12.31 9.75 -3.91
C ALA A 225 12.54 11.06 -3.14
N ASN A 226 11.51 11.89 -2.96
CA ASN A 226 11.60 13.11 -2.14
C ASN A 226 11.88 12.77 -0.66
N TRP A 227 11.28 11.69 -0.13
CA TRP A 227 11.54 11.25 1.24
C TRP A 227 12.98 10.79 1.41
N VAL A 228 13.48 9.96 0.50
CA VAL A 228 14.86 9.46 0.50
C VAL A 228 15.86 10.61 0.43
N GLU A 229 15.63 11.61 -0.42
CA GLU A 229 16.42 12.84 -0.43
C GLU A 229 16.47 13.55 0.93
N GLY A 230 15.33 13.54 1.64
CA GLY A 230 15.25 14.02 3.01
C GLY A 230 16.10 13.20 3.97
N PHE A 231 16.01 11.88 3.88
CA PHE A 231 16.71 10.92 4.73
C PHE A 231 18.22 10.93 4.54
N MET A 232 18.70 11.25 3.34
CA MET A 232 20.14 11.38 3.05
C MET A 232 20.83 12.46 3.90
N ARG A 233 20.08 13.41 4.48
CA ARG A 233 20.65 14.45 5.36
C ARG A 233 21.10 13.95 6.72
N HIS A 234 20.62 12.79 7.14
CA HIS A 234 20.96 12.15 8.42
C HIS A 234 21.33 10.69 8.16
N ALA A 235 22.16 10.46 7.13
CA ALA A 235 22.59 9.12 6.73
C ALA A 235 23.39 8.45 7.85
N ASN A 236 23.16 7.15 8.06
CA ASN A 236 23.71 6.34 9.16
C ASN A 236 23.30 6.79 10.57
N GLU A 237 22.29 7.67 10.67
CA GLU A 237 21.56 7.93 11.91
C GLU A 237 20.17 7.27 11.82
N LEU A 238 19.39 7.33 12.90
CA LEU A 238 18.02 6.81 12.89
C LEU A 238 17.07 7.68 13.73
N PRO A 239 16.84 8.95 13.32
CA PRO A 239 15.87 9.81 14.00
C PRO A 239 14.43 9.33 13.76
N GLN A 240 13.54 9.68 14.68
CA GLN A 240 12.11 9.41 14.52
C GLN A 240 11.58 10.15 13.27
N PHE A 241 10.82 9.43 12.45
CA PHE A 241 10.14 10.01 11.30
C PHE A 241 8.93 10.82 11.75
N ASP A 242 8.65 11.93 11.07
CA ASP A 242 7.53 12.81 11.42
C ASP A 242 6.19 12.04 11.38
N PRO A 243 5.49 11.87 12.52
CA PRO A 243 4.23 11.15 12.56
C PRO A 243 3.16 11.75 11.65
N ALA A 244 3.14 13.08 11.48
CA ALA A 244 2.15 13.73 10.61
C ALA A 244 2.38 13.36 9.14
N VAL A 245 3.65 13.23 8.73
CA VAL A 245 4.01 12.79 7.36
C VAL A 245 3.67 11.32 7.15
N SER A 246 3.94 10.45 8.13
CA SER A 246 3.58 9.03 8.06
C SER A 246 2.06 8.84 7.97
N LEU A 247 1.29 9.48 8.84
CA LEU A 247 -0.18 9.38 8.86
C LEU A 247 -0.81 9.89 7.56
N ALA A 248 -0.29 10.98 6.98
CA ALA A 248 -0.73 11.48 5.69
C ALA A 248 -0.47 10.48 4.54
N ALA A 249 0.51 9.59 4.70
CA ALA A 249 0.83 8.49 3.80
C ALA A 249 0.27 7.14 4.29
N HIS A 250 -0.92 7.14 4.90
CA HIS A 250 -1.62 5.92 5.36
C HIS A 250 -0.84 5.08 6.38
N GLY A 251 0.14 5.66 7.08
CA GLY A 251 0.81 5.06 8.22
C GLY A 251 -0.20 4.60 9.28
N ASP A 252 0.16 3.54 9.99
CA ASP A 252 -0.67 3.02 11.08
C ASP A 252 -0.53 3.93 12.31
N PRO A 253 -1.64 4.40 12.91
CA PRO A 253 -1.57 5.30 14.08
C PRO A 253 -0.94 4.65 15.31
N ASN A 254 -0.87 3.32 15.36
CA ASN A 254 -0.25 2.58 16.47
C ASN A 254 1.25 2.32 16.25
N ILE A 255 1.83 2.74 15.12
CA ILE A 255 3.25 2.54 14.80
C ILE A 255 4.03 3.84 14.92
N VAL A 256 5.14 3.80 15.68
CA VAL A 256 6.14 4.87 15.71
C VAL A 256 7.22 4.55 14.69
N TYR A 257 7.28 5.35 13.62
CA TYR A 257 8.18 5.12 12.50
C TYR A 257 9.54 5.79 12.70
N TYR A 258 10.59 5.09 12.30
CA TYR A 258 11.95 5.61 12.15
C TYR A 258 12.40 5.31 10.72
N HIS A 259 12.73 6.35 9.97
CA HIS A 259 13.18 6.23 8.60
C HIS A 259 14.46 7.02 8.40
N SER A 260 15.43 6.40 7.73
CA SER A 260 16.69 7.03 7.40
C SER A 260 17.30 6.40 6.15
N TYR A 261 18.52 6.84 5.84
CA TYR A 261 19.33 6.39 4.73
C TYR A 261 20.61 5.78 5.31
N TRP A 262 21.14 4.74 4.69
CA TRP A 262 22.38 4.11 5.12
C TRP A 262 23.37 4.05 3.97
N ARG A 263 24.66 4.14 4.29
CA ARG A 263 25.77 4.02 3.34
C ARG A 263 26.97 3.45 4.08
N LEU A 264 27.47 2.32 3.58
CA LEU A 264 28.59 1.60 4.17
C LEU A 264 29.54 1.16 3.06
N ALA A 265 30.85 1.25 3.31
CA ALA A 265 31.85 0.55 2.54
C ALA A 265 31.79 -0.97 2.84
N PRO A 266 32.38 -1.84 1.98
CA PRO A 266 32.33 -3.29 2.17
C PRO A 266 32.91 -3.81 3.50
N ASP A 267 33.79 -3.03 4.13
CA ASP A 267 34.45 -3.31 5.40
C ASP A 267 33.85 -2.55 6.60
N GLU A 268 32.75 -1.82 6.39
CA GLU A 268 32.04 -1.09 7.44
C GLU A 268 30.78 -1.81 7.91
N ALA A 269 30.39 -1.56 9.15
CA ALA A 269 29.11 -1.98 9.72
C ALA A 269 28.44 -0.81 10.44
N LEU A 270 27.11 -0.70 10.29
CA LEU A 270 26.30 0.22 11.08
C LEU A 270 25.80 -0.50 12.33
N VAL A 271 26.27 -0.08 13.51
CA VAL A 271 25.81 -0.62 14.79
C VAL A 271 24.63 0.20 15.29
N ILE A 272 23.48 -0.46 15.43
CA ILE A 272 22.25 0.15 15.95
C ILE A 272 21.97 -0.46 17.32
N GLU A 273 22.06 0.34 18.37
CA GLU A 273 21.72 -0.05 19.73
C GLU A 273 20.36 0.54 20.10
N VAL A 274 19.40 -0.33 20.43
CA VAL A 274 18.06 0.07 20.81
C VAL A 274 17.59 -0.75 21.99
N THR A 275 16.91 -0.09 22.94
CA THR A 275 16.06 -0.75 23.92
C THR A 275 14.63 -0.41 23.53
N PRO A 276 13.90 -1.32 22.85
CA PRO A 276 12.52 -1.04 22.46
C PRO A 276 11.68 -0.73 23.71
N PRO A 277 10.76 0.25 23.65
CA PRO A 277 9.85 0.49 24.75
C PRO A 277 8.93 -0.74 24.97
N PRO A 278 8.24 -0.85 26.11
CA PRO A 278 7.15 -1.81 26.26
C PRO A 278 6.11 -1.58 25.16
N CYS A 279 6.02 -2.52 24.22
CA CYS A 279 5.12 -2.48 23.08
C CYS A 279 4.68 -3.90 22.72
N ASP A 280 3.60 -4.02 21.95
CA ASP A 280 3.10 -5.32 21.50
C ASP A 280 4.07 -5.96 20.52
N THR A 281 4.63 -5.17 19.59
CA THR A 281 5.70 -5.61 18.69
C THR A 281 6.61 -4.46 18.23
N TRP A 282 7.76 -4.82 17.67
CA TRP A 282 8.68 -3.92 16.98
C TRP A 282 9.40 -4.70 15.87
N ASN A 283 9.89 -3.99 14.86
CA ASN A 283 10.85 -4.55 13.92
C ASN A 283 11.83 -3.50 13.40
N PHE A 284 12.86 -4.00 12.71
CA PHE A 284 13.83 -3.23 11.97
C PHE A 284 14.05 -3.92 10.63
N GLN A 285 14.15 -3.15 9.54
CA GLN A 285 14.37 -3.67 8.19
C GLN A 285 15.36 -2.82 7.39
N LEU A 286 16.05 -3.47 6.47
CA LEU A 286 16.91 -2.85 5.47
C LEU A 286 16.17 -2.71 4.14
N ASN A 287 16.28 -1.52 3.57
CA ASN A 287 15.67 -1.15 2.29
C ASN A 287 16.74 -0.69 1.31
N ASN A 288 16.45 -0.77 0.01
CA ASN A 288 17.23 -0.10 -1.02
C ASN A 288 16.89 1.40 -1.09
N HIS A 289 17.54 2.12 -2.01
CA HIS A 289 17.29 3.56 -2.24
C HIS A 289 15.83 3.87 -2.60
N TRP A 290 15.09 2.94 -3.18
CA TRP A 290 13.69 3.13 -3.61
C TRP A 290 12.67 2.85 -2.49
N MET A 291 13.15 2.71 -1.25
CA MET A 291 12.34 2.33 -0.10
C MET A 291 11.63 0.99 -0.30
N GLU A 292 12.21 0.08 -1.08
CA GLU A 292 11.77 -1.31 -1.15
C GLU A 292 12.56 -2.11 -0.13
N SER A 293 11.89 -2.91 0.70
CA SER A 293 12.60 -3.90 1.51
C SER A 293 13.51 -4.74 0.62
N LEU A 294 14.70 -5.04 1.10
CA LEU A 294 15.58 -5.99 0.40
C LEU A 294 14.90 -7.36 0.30
N ASP A 295 15.45 -8.28 -0.49
CA ASP A 295 14.77 -9.54 -0.80
C ASP A 295 14.76 -10.53 0.38
N TYR A 296 13.79 -10.35 1.28
CA TYR A 296 13.56 -11.13 2.48
C TYR A 296 13.25 -12.62 2.22
N ARG A 297 13.03 -13.03 0.97
CA ARG A 297 12.90 -14.45 0.60
C ARG A 297 14.23 -15.19 0.67
N TYR A 298 15.34 -14.47 0.49
CA TYR A 298 16.67 -15.06 0.33
C TYR A 298 17.72 -14.48 1.27
N TYR A 299 17.46 -13.30 1.86
CA TYR A 299 18.42 -12.60 2.71
C TYR A 299 17.80 -12.20 4.05
N LYS A 300 18.60 -12.29 5.12
CA LYS A 300 18.22 -11.78 6.44
C LYS A 300 18.37 -10.27 6.47
N ILE A 301 17.29 -9.57 6.13
CA ILE A 301 17.27 -8.10 5.97
C ILE A 301 16.38 -7.41 7.00
N TRP A 302 15.74 -8.17 7.87
CA TRP A 302 14.92 -7.65 8.95
C TRP A 302 15.08 -8.50 10.21
N VAL A 303 14.72 -7.91 11.33
CA VAL A 303 14.58 -8.55 12.65
C VAL A 303 13.34 -7.95 13.31
N ASN A 304 12.60 -8.75 14.05
CA ASN A 304 11.43 -8.31 14.80
C ASN A 304 11.53 -8.78 16.25
N LYS A 305 10.47 -8.56 17.03
CA LYS A 305 10.39 -8.96 18.45
C LYS A 305 10.39 -10.49 18.67
N GLY A 306 10.03 -11.27 17.65
CA GLY A 306 9.79 -12.72 17.69
C GLY A 306 11.03 -13.59 17.59
#